data_AF-A0A927RMK3-F1
#
_entry.id   AF-A0A927RMK3-F1
#
_cell.length_a   1.000
_cell.length_b   1.000
_cell.length_c   1.000
_cell.angle_alpha   90.00
_cell.angle_beta   90.00
_cell.angle_gamma   90.00
#
_symmetry.space_group_name_H-M   'P 1'
#
loop_
_entity.id
_entity.type
_entity.pdbx_description
1 polymer ?
#
loop_
_entity_poly.entity_id
_entity_poly.type
_entity_poly.pdbx_seq_one_letter_code
_entity_poly.pdbx_strand_id
1 'polypeptide(L)'
;MSSFENLRIVDNFYQTSLFFPMPTVVISTICEDGTTNLGPYSLVQPYYVAGKGYYAMLLSCRNSSNTAQNILRNGKCAINFIDDNPKTFKEAVKLSWPGDKPSEKMPKCNFKLETSLMEEETGEKRPMVMTDAIQVIECTWVRELDGADKDVAGELNGYEPPYHDFNGITSKFGAHFILKIDKILMKKKYSDAIIRGVKASDFPALPVDYGYRDSKNFWFHRKTRMRAELLQVREASLASVRYAADRVDDQVKFTDEALKTVLGVPRVFLPLVLKGCVQWAKENNVTLIDETHMKIINDKRAEEKKKNK
;
A
#
# COMPACT_ATOMS: atom_id res chain seq x y z
N MET A 1 32.36 7.25 -23.71
CA MET A 1 31.55 8.25 -22.97
C MET A 1 30.33 7.54 -22.40
N SER A 2 29.88 7.91 -21.19
CA SER A 2 28.66 7.36 -20.61
C SER A 2 27.46 7.71 -21.49
N SER A 3 26.46 6.82 -21.58
CA SER A 3 25.17 7.12 -22.21
C SER A 3 24.23 7.93 -21.30
N PHE A 4 24.67 8.22 -20.07
CA PHE A 4 23.91 8.96 -19.06
C PHE A 4 24.54 10.31 -18.79
N GLU A 5 23.69 11.33 -18.66
CA GLU A 5 24.05 12.67 -18.23
C GLU A 5 24.02 12.80 -16.71
N ASN A 6 24.94 13.58 -16.15
CA ASN A 6 25.00 13.87 -14.73
C ASN A 6 24.10 15.08 -14.39
N LEU A 7 23.07 14.87 -13.56
CA LEU A 7 22.20 15.94 -13.08
C LEU A 7 22.54 16.35 -11.65
N ARG A 8 22.28 17.62 -11.31
CA ARG A 8 22.45 18.13 -9.94
C ARG A 8 21.45 17.53 -8.96
N ILE A 9 21.91 17.30 -7.74
CA ILE A 9 21.08 16.95 -6.58
C ILE A 9 20.73 18.25 -5.85
N VAL A 10 19.44 18.50 -5.63
CA VAL A 10 18.91 19.70 -4.97
C VAL A 10 17.72 19.33 -4.07
N ASP A 11 17.29 20.24 -3.20
CA ASP A 11 16.08 20.05 -2.41
C ASP A 11 14.86 19.77 -3.30
N ASN A 12 14.00 18.85 -2.85
CA ASN A 12 12.90 18.31 -3.65
C ASN A 12 13.37 17.72 -5.00
N PHE A 13 14.54 17.06 -5.05
CA PHE A 13 15.11 16.44 -6.26
C PHE A 13 14.12 15.54 -7.02
N TYR A 14 13.21 14.88 -6.31
CA TYR A 14 12.16 14.04 -6.91
C TYR A 14 11.19 14.85 -7.77
N GLN A 15 11.13 16.17 -7.57
CA GLN A 15 10.38 17.11 -8.40
C GLN A 15 11.24 17.78 -9.48
N THR A 16 12.51 18.08 -9.21
CA THR A 16 13.30 18.93 -10.13
C THR A 16 14.28 18.15 -11.00
N SER A 17 14.71 16.98 -10.54
CA SER A 17 15.84 16.23 -11.12
C SER A 17 15.45 14.84 -11.58
N LEU A 18 14.19 14.42 -11.41
CA LEU A 18 13.73 13.06 -11.75
C LEU A 18 12.35 13.06 -12.41
N PHE A 19 12.18 12.16 -13.38
CA PHE A 19 10.86 11.67 -13.79
C PHE A 19 10.47 10.49 -12.90
N PHE A 20 10.25 10.77 -11.61
CA PHE A 20 9.85 9.77 -10.63
C PHE A 20 8.33 9.63 -10.62
N PRO A 21 7.77 8.47 -11.02
CA PRO A 21 6.32 8.26 -11.04
C PRO A 21 5.81 8.09 -9.61
N MET A 22 4.97 9.00 -9.16
CA MET A 22 4.41 8.96 -7.81
C MET A 22 2.91 8.66 -7.85
N PRO A 23 2.38 7.94 -6.85
CA PRO A 23 0.94 7.91 -6.64
C PRO A 23 0.43 9.32 -6.30
N THR A 24 -0.87 9.58 -6.48
CA THR A 24 -1.52 10.76 -5.87
C THR A 24 -2.63 10.29 -4.96
N VAL A 25 -2.52 10.65 -3.69
CA VAL A 25 -3.53 10.36 -2.68
C VAL A 25 -3.94 11.67 -2.00
N VAL A 26 -5.12 11.66 -1.38
CA VAL A 26 -5.55 12.72 -0.46
C VAL A 26 -5.60 12.12 0.95
N ILE A 27 -4.83 12.71 1.86
CA ILE A 27 -4.77 12.27 3.25
C ILE A 27 -5.75 13.09 4.08
N SER A 28 -6.67 12.39 4.74
CA SER A 28 -7.56 12.95 5.75
C SER A 28 -6.92 12.89 7.13
N THR A 29 -7.06 13.95 7.91
CA THR A 29 -6.56 14.06 9.30
C THR A 29 -7.54 14.85 10.16
N ILE A 30 -7.43 14.73 11.49
CA ILE A 30 -8.32 15.42 12.44
C ILE A 30 -7.65 16.72 12.91
N CYS A 31 -8.34 17.84 12.73
CA CYS A 31 -7.99 19.14 13.27
C CYS A 31 -8.20 19.21 14.79
N GLU A 32 -7.67 20.25 15.43
CA GLU A 32 -7.85 20.46 16.87
C GLU A 32 -9.31 20.67 17.29
N ASP A 33 -10.11 21.27 16.41
CA ASP A 33 -11.57 21.46 16.59
C ASP A 33 -12.40 20.20 16.27
N GLY A 34 -11.74 19.06 15.98
CA GLY A 34 -12.38 17.80 15.63
C GLY A 34 -12.85 17.69 14.17
N THR A 35 -12.71 18.74 13.36
CA THR A 35 -13.06 18.70 11.93
C THR A 35 -12.03 17.91 11.12
N THR A 36 -12.40 17.48 9.90
CA THR A 36 -11.48 16.77 9.01
C THR A 36 -10.76 17.75 8.05
N ASN A 37 -9.43 17.68 8.03
CA ASN A 37 -8.58 18.34 7.03
C ASN A 37 -8.17 17.35 5.94
N LEU A 38 -8.12 17.82 4.68
CA LEU A 38 -7.62 17.08 3.52
C LEU A 38 -6.34 17.71 2.97
N GLY A 39 -5.33 16.89 2.69
CA GLY A 39 -4.11 17.32 2.01
C GLY A 39 -3.67 16.31 0.94
N PRO A 40 -3.34 16.74 -0.29
CA PRO A 40 -2.82 15.85 -1.33
C PRO A 40 -1.33 15.52 -1.09
N TYR A 41 -0.95 14.26 -1.32
CA TYR A 41 0.42 13.77 -1.18
C TYR A 41 0.79 12.77 -2.26
N SER A 42 2.06 12.78 -2.63
CA SER A 42 2.62 11.85 -3.62
C SER A 42 3.74 10.96 -3.05
N LEU A 43 4.41 11.40 -1.97
CA LEU A 43 5.43 10.62 -1.27
C LEU A 43 4.79 9.70 -0.22
N VAL A 44 4.04 8.72 -0.72
CA VAL A 44 3.42 7.67 0.08
C VAL A 44 3.75 6.31 -0.53
N GLN A 45 4.21 5.36 0.30
CA GLN A 45 4.65 4.05 -0.19
C GLN A 45 4.51 2.95 0.87
N PRO A 46 4.34 1.68 0.48
CA PRO A 46 4.38 0.57 1.41
C PRO A 46 5.71 0.54 2.19
N TYR A 47 5.67 0.20 3.47
CA TYR A 47 6.83 0.13 4.35
C TYR A 47 7.02 -1.27 4.91
N TYR A 48 6.12 -1.73 5.79
CA TYR A 48 6.14 -3.12 6.26
C TYR A 48 5.23 -3.98 5.40
N VAL A 49 5.83 -4.87 4.62
CA VAL A 49 5.15 -5.71 3.61
C VAL A 49 4.98 -7.16 4.06
N ALA A 50 5.95 -7.75 4.78
CA ALA A 50 5.88 -9.11 5.29
C ALA A 50 6.81 -9.31 6.49
N GLY A 51 6.52 -10.30 7.34
CA GLY A 51 7.41 -10.72 8.43
C GLY A 51 7.36 -9.86 9.70
N LYS A 52 6.52 -8.82 9.75
CA LYS A 52 6.22 -8.05 10.97
C LYS A 52 4.79 -8.33 11.43
N GLY A 53 4.51 -8.17 12.74
CA GLY A 53 3.18 -8.37 13.32
C GLY A 53 2.10 -7.38 12.86
N TYR A 54 2.44 -6.42 12.00
CA TYR A 54 1.52 -5.48 11.37
C TYR A 54 2.10 -4.97 10.04
N TYR A 55 1.24 -4.45 9.18
CA TYR A 55 1.61 -3.80 7.92
C TYR A 55 1.58 -2.28 8.08
N ALA A 56 2.39 -1.57 7.30
CA ALA A 56 2.47 -0.12 7.39
C ALA A 56 2.75 0.55 6.04
N MET A 57 2.28 1.79 5.93
CA MET A 57 2.65 2.75 4.89
C MET A 57 3.67 3.74 5.46
N LEU A 58 4.49 4.34 4.60
CA LEU A 58 5.33 5.49 4.90
C LEU A 58 4.73 6.72 4.23
N LEU A 59 4.56 7.79 4.99
CA LEU A 59 4.29 9.14 4.48
C LEU A 59 5.52 10.01 4.71
N SER A 60 6.07 10.61 3.65
CA SER A 60 7.07 11.67 3.74
C SER A 60 6.43 13.01 3.39
N CYS A 61 6.56 14.00 4.27
CA CYS A 61 5.94 15.29 4.06
C CYS A 61 6.70 16.45 4.73
N ARG A 62 6.29 17.67 4.39
CA ARG A 62 6.73 18.87 5.13
C ARG A 62 6.11 18.84 6.53
N ASN A 63 6.93 19.00 7.55
CA ASN A 63 6.51 18.98 8.94
C ASN A 63 5.55 20.14 9.27
N SER A 64 5.63 21.27 8.56
CA SER A 64 4.72 22.41 8.71
C SER A 64 3.34 22.22 8.08
N SER A 65 3.08 21.12 7.36
CA SER A 65 1.76 20.90 6.75
C SER A 65 0.69 20.60 7.80
N ASN A 66 -0.55 21.06 7.57
CA ASN A 66 -1.69 20.77 8.45
C ASN A 66 -1.83 19.27 8.76
N THR A 67 -1.62 18.43 7.74
CA THR A 67 -1.65 16.96 7.87
C THR A 67 -0.58 16.46 8.84
N ALA A 68 0.67 16.91 8.70
CA ALA A 68 1.75 16.49 9.59
C ALA A 68 1.48 16.93 11.04
N GLN A 69 1.06 18.19 11.21
CA GLN A 69 0.72 18.75 12.53
C GLN A 69 -0.45 18.00 13.18
N ASN A 70 -1.44 17.59 12.40
CA ASN A 70 -2.54 16.77 12.90
C ASN A 70 -2.09 15.35 13.28
N ILE A 71 -1.23 14.71 12.48
CA ILE A 71 -0.68 13.38 12.81
C ILE A 71 0.20 13.45 14.07
N LEU A 72 1.02 14.48 14.23
CA LEU A 72 1.79 14.70 15.46
C LEU A 72 0.86 14.80 16.68
N ARG A 73 -0.28 15.50 16.54
CA ARG A 73 -1.24 15.71 17.63
C ARG A 73 -2.01 14.45 18.02
N ASN A 74 -2.58 13.72 17.06
CA ASN A 74 -3.52 12.62 17.33
C ASN A 74 -3.11 11.27 16.74
N GLY A 75 -2.16 11.23 15.82
CA GLY A 75 -1.66 10.00 15.22
C GLY A 75 -2.63 9.30 14.28
N LYS A 76 -3.76 9.91 13.89
CA LYS A 76 -4.78 9.28 13.04
C LYS A 76 -4.84 9.93 11.67
N CYS A 77 -4.83 9.10 10.63
CA CYS A 77 -5.03 9.55 9.26
C CYS A 77 -5.75 8.51 8.39
N ALA A 78 -6.32 8.94 7.27
CA ALA A 78 -6.83 8.05 6.23
C ALA A 78 -6.23 8.42 4.88
N ILE A 79 -5.75 7.43 4.12
CA ILE A 79 -5.11 7.62 2.81
C ILE A 79 -6.14 7.31 1.73
N ASN A 80 -6.69 8.33 1.09
CA ASN A 80 -7.74 8.20 0.08
C ASN A 80 -7.14 8.21 -1.33
N PHE A 81 -7.40 7.17 -2.11
CA PHE A 81 -6.92 7.06 -3.48
C PHE A 81 -7.93 7.68 -4.44
N ILE A 82 -7.51 8.75 -5.12
CA ILE A 82 -8.33 9.49 -6.08
C ILE A 82 -8.22 8.88 -7.49
N ASP A 83 -9.20 9.17 -8.34
CA ASP A 83 -9.15 8.80 -9.75
C ASP A 83 -8.33 9.77 -10.62
N ASP A 84 -8.10 9.40 -11.87
CA ASP A 84 -7.37 10.19 -12.85
C ASP A 84 -8.22 11.25 -13.58
N ASN A 85 -9.44 11.51 -13.09
CA ASN A 85 -10.32 12.49 -13.71
C ASN A 85 -9.71 13.88 -13.53
N PRO A 86 -9.55 14.68 -14.62
CA PRO A 86 -8.98 16.02 -14.52
C PRO A 86 -9.67 16.95 -13.50
N LYS A 87 -10.97 16.75 -13.25
CA LYS A 87 -11.69 17.53 -12.22
C LYS A 87 -11.24 17.17 -10.80
N THR A 88 -11.11 15.88 -10.52
CA THR A 88 -10.60 15.35 -9.25
C THR A 88 -9.16 15.81 -9.01
N PHE A 89 -8.30 15.71 -10.03
CA PHE A 89 -6.92 16.14 -9.92
C PHE A 89 -6.80 17.66 -9.73
N LYS A 90 -7.60 18.46 -10.46
CA LYS A 90 -7.66 19.92 -10.27
C LYS A 90 -8.08 20.29 -8.85
N GLU A 91 -9.03 19.56 -8.27
CA GLU A 91 -9.43 19.74 -6.88
C GLU A 91 -8.30 19.40 -5.90
N ALA A 92 -7.55 18.33 -6.13
CA ALA A 92 -6.36 17.99 -5.35
C ALA A 92 -5.31 19.11 -5.41
N VAL A 93 -4.98 19.63 -6.60
CA VAL A 93 -4.05 20.77 -6.76
C VAL A 93 -4.55 22.03 -6.04
N LYS A 94 -5.86 22.29 -6.02
CA LYS A 94 -6.42 23.42 -5.26
C LYS A 94 -6.12 23.29 -3.76
N LEU A 95 -6.15 22.08 -3.21
CA LEU A 95 -5.88 21.82 -1.79
C LEU A 95 -4.38 21.81 -1.44
N SER A 96 -3.47 21.86 -2.42
CA SER A 96 -2.02 21.83 -2.19
C SER A 96 -1.40 23.21 -1.95
N TRP A 97 -2.19 24.28 -1.91
CA TRP A 97 -1.65 25.63 -1.69
C TRP A 97 -1.01 25.73 -0.29
N PRO A 98 0.29 26.07 -0.20
CA PRO A 98 0.96 26.16 1.09
C PRO A 98 0.37 27.26 1.97
N GLY A 99 0.16 26.96 3.26
CA GLY A 99 -0.30 27.93 4.25
C GLY A 99 -1.81 28.06 4.40
N ASP A 100 -2.62 27.49 3.50
CA ASP A 100 -4.08 27.49 3.64
C ASP A 100 -4.50 26.76 4.92
N LYS A 101 -5.28 27.43 5.77
CA LYS A 101 -5.81 26.81 6.99
C LYS A 101 -6.97 25.88 6.62
N PRO A 102 -7.19 24.78 7.38
CA PRO A 102 -8.34 23.91 7.18
C PRO A 102 -9.68 24.67 7.15
N SER A 103 -9.85 25.64 8.04
CA SER A 103 -11.05 26.49 8.11
C SER A 103 -11.31 27.33 6.85
N GLU A 104 -10.29 27.60 6.04
CA GLU A 104 -10.39 28.42 4.83
C GLU A 104 -10.62 27.57 3.57
N LYS A 105 -9.94 26.43 3.48
CA LYS A 105 -9.97 25.56 2.29
C LYS A 105 -11.10 24.53 2.32
N MET A 106 -11.44 23.99 3.49
CA MET A 106 -12.44 22.92 3.61
C MET A 106 -13.85 23.35 3.22
N PRO A 107 -14.35 24.56 3.56
CA PRO A 107 -15.66 25.03 3.09
C PRO A 107 -15.79 25.15 1.57
N LYS A 108 -14.66 25.23 0.85
CA LYS A 108 -14.58 25.32 -0.62
C LYS A 108 -14.19 23.98 -1.26
N CYS A 109 -14.05 22.91 -0.46
CA CYS A 109 -13.64 21.61 -0.94
C CYS A 109 -14.81 20.87 -1.59
N ASN A 110 -14.58 20.30 -2.78
CA ASN A 110 -15.59 19.58 -3.54
C ASN A 110 -15.61 18.07 -3.23
N PHE A 111 -14.65 17.56 -2.45
CA PHE A 111 -14.63 16.16 -2.05
C PHE A 111 -15.70 15.89 -1.00
N LYS A 112 -16.50 14.85 -1.24
CA LYS A 112 -17.50 14.36 -0.30
C LYS A 112 -16.85 13.46 0.73
N LEU A 113 -17.30 13.57 1.97
CA LEU A 113 -16.77 12.83 3.09
C LEU A 113 -17.87 11.96 3.71
N GLU A 114 -17.48 10.77 4.17
CA GLU A 114 -18.29 9.85 4.95
C GLU A 114 -17.53 9.41 6.20
N THR A 115 -18.26 8.91 7.19
CA THR A 115 -17.68 8.47 8.47
C THR A 115 -16.69 7.33 8.24
N SER A 116 -15.61 7.32 9.02
CA SER A 116 -14.65 6.22 9.03
C SER A 116 -15.30 4.94 9.54
N LEU A 117 -15.02 3.81 8.88
CA LEU A 117 -15.54 2.52 9.32
C LEU A 117 -14.88 2.07 10.63
N MET A 118 -13.61 2.45 10.86
CA MET A 118 -12.97 2.28 12.17
C MET A 118 -13.67 3.09 13.28
N GLU A 119 -14.11 4.33 13.02
CA GLU A 119 -14.87 5.11 14.00
C GLU A 119 -16.23 4.46 14.30
N GLU A 120 -16.95 4.01 13.28
CA GLU A 120 -18.24 3.32 13.45
C GLU A 120 -18.12 2.04 14.28
N GLU A 121 -17.07 1.24 14.05
CA GLU A 121 -16.89 -0.04 14.74
C GLU A 121 -16.33 0.10 16.16
N THR A 122 -15.46 1.09 16.40
CA THR A 122 -14.71 1.20 17.67
C THR A 122 -15.16 2.34 18.56
N GLY A 123 -15.89 3.33 18.02
CA GLY A 123 -16.20 4.59 18.69
C GLY A 123 -15.00 5.53 18.86
N GLU A 124 -13.79 5.12 18.47
CA GLU A 124 -12.60 5.97 18.49
C GLU A 124 -12.72 7.03 17.39
N LYS A 125 -12.49 8.30 17.73
CA LYS A 125 -12.53 9.38 16.75
C LYS A 125 -11.50 9.15 15.63
N ARG A 126 -11.95 9.18 14.38
CA ARG A 126 -11.13 9.06 13.17
C ARG A 126 -11.41 10.21 12.21
N PRO A 127 -10.47 10.54 11.32
CA PRO A 127 -10.77 11.46 10.23
C PRO A 127 -11.78 10.83 9.27
N MET A 128 -12.65 11.65 8.69
CA MET A 128 -13.59 11.18 7.68
C MET A 128 -12.87 10.72 6.41
N VAL A 129 -13.47 9.77 5.70
CA VAL A 129 -12.95 9.21 4.46
C VAL A 129 -13.68 9.78 3.25
N MET A 130 -13.02 9.81 2.09
CA MET A 130 -13.64 10.35 0.88
C MET A 130 -14.61 9.35 0.26
N THR A 131 -15.89 9.74 0.14
CA THR A 131 -16.95 8.89 -0.43
C THR A 131 -16.63 8.42 -1.84
N ASP A 132 -16.04 9.29 -2.67
CA ASP A 132 -15.75 8.97 -4.07
C ASP A 132 -14.34 8.37 -4.28
N ALA A 133 -13.60 8.09 -3.20
CA ALA A 133 -12.30 7.42 -3.32
C ALA A 133 -12.44 6.00 -3.88
N ILE A 134 -11.45 5.59 -4.67
CA ILE A 134 -11.37 4.23 -5.25
C ILE A 134 -11.15 3.20 -4.15
N GLN A 135 -10.25 3.52 -3.23
CA GLN A 135 -9.90 2.76 -2.04
C GLN A 135 -9.38 3.72 -0.97
N VAL A 136 -9.44 3.29 0.29
CA VAL A 136 -8.98 4.07 1.44
C VAL A 136 -8.17 3.15 2.35
N ILE A 137 -7.10 3.67 2.94
CA ILE A 137 -6.35 2.98 3.98
C ILE A 137 -6.43 3.82 5.26
N GLU A 138 -7.15 3.32 6.25
CA GLU A 138 -7.24 3.97 7.57
C GLU A 138 -6.04 3.54 8.41
N CYS A 139 -5.34 4.51 9.01
CA CYS A 139 -4.06 4.29 9.63
C CYS A 139 -3.92 4.94 11.02
N THR A 140 -3.03 4.36 11.82
CA THR A 140 -2.50 4.95 13.05
C THR A 140 -0.98 5.10 12.93
N TRP A 141 -0.44 6.25 13.29
CA TRP A 141 1.00 6.49 13.35
C TRP A 141 1.63 5.69 14.51
N VAL A 142 2.68 4.93 14.19
CA VAL A 142 3.46 4.16 15.18
C VAL A 142 4.53 5.06 15.79
N ARG A 143 4.11 5.92 16.72
CA ARG A 143 4.98 6.96 17.30
C ARG A 143 6.12 6.43 18.15
N GLU A 144 5.98 5.22 18.70
CA GLU A 144 6.98 4.62 19.59
C GLU A 144 8.26 4.22 18.82
N LEU A 145 8.20 4.16 17.49
CA LEU A 145 9.40 3.90 16.68
C LEU A 145 10.29 5.13 16.64
N ASP A 146 11.59 4.89 16.75
CA ASP A 146 12.63 5.93 16.65
C ASP A 146 12.57 6.97 17.79
N GLY A 147 11.81 6.71 18.85
CA GLY A 147 11.59 7.69 19.93
C GLY A 147 10.76 8.92 19.48
N ALA A 148 10.01 8.77 18.38
CA ALA A 148 9.21 9.83 17.79
C ALA A 148 7.95 10.18 18.61
N ASP A 149 7.66 9.44 19.68
CA ASP A 149 6.60 9.72 20.65
C ASP A 149 6.82 11.04 21.40
N LYS A 150 8.06 11.56 21.38
CA LYS A 150 8.46 12.84 21.94
C LYS A 150 8.15 14.03 21.03
N ASP A 151 7.82 13.79 19.76
CA ASP A 151 7.54 14.86 18.82
C ASP A 151 6.18 15.49 19.13
N VAL A 152 6.15 16.83 19.14
CA VAL A 152 4.96 17.61 19.44
C VAL A 152 4.56 18.47 18.24
N ALA A 153 3.26 18.66 18.03
CA ALA A 153 2.77 19.63 17.07
C ALA A 153 2.98 21.06 17.58
N GLY A 154 3.01 22.03 16.66
CA GLY A 154 3.00 23.46 16.95
C GLY A 154 4.06 24.27 16.20
N GLU A 155 5.13 23.64 15.74
CA GLU A 155 6.21 24.33 15.03
C GLU A 155 6.00 24.30 13.50
N LEU A 156 6.06 25.47 12.86
CA LEU A 156 5.80 25.68 11.43
C LEU A 156 6.99 26.28 10.67
N ASN A 157 7.96 26.87 11.38
CA ASN A 157 9.17 27.48 10.84
C ASN A 157 10.37 26.52 10.85
N GLY A 158 10.10 25.25 11.12
CA GLY A 158 11.08 24.17 11.16
C GLY A 158 11.49 23.83 12.58
N TYR A 159 11.64 22.54 12.83
CA TYR A 159 12.02 22.00 14.12
C TYR A 159 13.54 22.05 14.27
N GLU A 160 14.01 22.34 15.48
CA GLU A 160 15.44 22.31 15.81
C GLU A 160 15.90 20.87 16.15
N PRO A 161 17.19 20.54 15.98
CA PRO A 161 17.71 19.21 16.28
C PRO A 161 17.60 18.85 17.78
N PRO A 162 17.70 17.55 18.14
CA PRO A 162 18.05 16.40 17.28
C PRO A 162 16.90 15.92 16.39
N TYR A 163 17.25 15.36 15.23
CA TYR A 163 16.30 14.72 14.32
C TYR A 163 16.36 13.20 14.45
N HIS A 164 15.23 12.56 14.19
CA HIS A 164 15.11 11.10 14.10
C HIS A 164 15.62 10.57 12.77
N ASP A 165 15.99 9.29 12.71
CA ASP A 165 16.57 8.68 11.52
C ASP A 165 15.50 8.36 10.45
N PHE A 166 14.30 7.96 10.85
CA PHE A 166 13.29 7.44 9.92
C PHE A 166 11.82 7.64 10.32
N ASN A 167 11.48 8.04 11.55
CA ASN A 167 10.09 8.26 11.99
C ASN A 167 9.97 9.55 12.82
N GLY A 168 8.86 10.27 12.70
CA GLY A 168 8.68 11.58 13.32
C GLY A 168 9.36 12.72 12.54
N ILE A 169 9.92 13.68 13.25
CA ILE A 169 10.70 14.80 12.70
C ILE A 169 12.10 14.33 12.30
N THR A 170 12.34 14.20 10.99
CA THR A 170 13.58 13.64 10.43
C THR A 170 14.53 14.68 9.83
N SER A 171 14.10 15.94 9.76
CA SER A 171 14.95 17.08 9.38
C SER A 171 14.27 18.38 9.79
N LYS A 172 14.97 19.52 9.63
CA LYS A 172 14.44 20.85 9.95
C LYS A 172 13.03 21.09 9.38
N PHE A 173 12.78 20.67 8.15
CA PHE A 173 11.51 20.91 7.45
C PHE A 173 10.75 19.64 7.04
N GLY A 174 11.24 18.47 7.41
CA GLY A 174 10.70 17.18 6.97
C GLY A 174 10.21 16.33 8.14
N ALA A 175 9.15 15.57 7.88
CA ALA A 175 8.67 14.53 8.76
C ALA A 175 8.40 13.24 7.97
N HIS A 176 8.63 12.12 8.62
CA HIS A 176 8.32 10.78 8.15
C HIS A 176 7.35 10.11 9.12
N PHE A 177 6.23 9.57 8.63
CA PHE A 177 5.27 8.87 9.48
C PHE A 177 5.17 7.41 9.04
N ILE A 178 5.52 6.49 9.93
CA ILE A 178 5.22 5.06 9.76
C ILE A 178 3.76 4.84 10.20
N LEU A 179 2.89 4.66 9.22
CA LEU A 179 1.46 4.57 9.38
C LEU A 179 1.04 3.09 9.39
N LYS A 180 0.79 2.52 10.57
CA LYS A 180 0.20 1.18 10.68
C LYS A 180 -1.14 1.16 9.98
N ILE A 181 -1.36 0.15 9.15
CA ILE A 181 -2.64 -0.09 8.48
C ILE A 181 -3.60 -0.71 9.49
N ASP A 182 -4.65 0.03 9.83
CA ASP A 182 -5.72 -0.46 10.69
C ASP A 182 -6.83 -1.12 9.85
N LYS A 183 -7.16 -0.51 8.69
CA LYS A 183 -8.20 -1.03 7.79
C LYS A 183 -7.93 -0.64 6.34
N ILE A 184 -8.31 -1.53 5.41
CA ILE A 184 -8.32 -1.26 3.97
C ILE A 184 -9.77 -1.31 3.49
N LEU A 185 -10.23 -0.19 2.94
CA LEU A 185 -11.57 -0.03 2.36
C LEU A 185 -11.43 0.06 0.84
N MET A 186 -12.37 -0.53 0.11
CA MET A 186 -12.31 -0.56 -1.35
C MET A 186 -13.71 -0.64 -1.93
N LYS A 187 -13.96 0.05 -3.06
CA LYS A 187 -15.25 -0.07 -3.74
C LYS A 187 -15.48 -1.50 -4.24
N LYS A 188 -16.73 -1.98 -4.09
CA LYS A 188 -17.13 -3.37 -4.35
C LYS A 188 -16.62 -3.92 -5.69
N LYS A 189 -16.68 -3.13 -6.77
CA LYS A 189 -16.20 -3.57 -8.09
C LYS A 189 -14.71 -3.98 -8.09
N TYR A 190 -13.87 -3.31 -7.31
CA TYR A 190 -12.44 -3.59 -7.23
C TYR A 190 -12.15 -4.73 -6.25
N SER A 191 -12.88 -4.83 -5.14
CA SER A 191 -12.77 -5.98 -4.24
C SER A 191 -13.20 -7.29 -4.92
N ASP A 192 -14.31 -7.25 -5.67
CA ASP A 192 -14.79 -8.39 -6.46
C ASP A 192 -13.73 -8.83 -7.48
N ALA A 193 -13.03 -7.88 -8.12
CA ALA A 193 -11.96 -8.18 -9.08
C ALA A 193 -10.75 -8.86 -8.43
N ILE A 194 -10.33 -8.41 -7.24
CA ILE A 194 -9.23 -9.05 -6.49
C ILE A 194 -9.61 -10.48 -6.11
N ILE A 195 -10.82 -10.70 -5.61
CA ILE A 195 -11.28 -12.00 -5.11
C ILE A 195 -11.52 -12.99 -6.26
N ARG A 196 -12.13 -12.55 -7.36
CA ARG A 196 -12.56 -13.42 -8.48
C ARG A 196 -11.53 -13.57 -9.59
N GLY A 197 -10.43 -12.83 -9.50
CA GLY A 197 -9.37 -12.77 -10.49
C GLY A 197 -9.52 -11.56 -11.41
N VAL A 198 -8.40 -10.85 -11.61
CA VAL A 198 -8.36 -9.57 -12.32
C VAL A 198 -8.24 -9.73 -13.84
N LYS A 199 -8.90 -8.84 -14.57
CA LYS A 199 -8.67 -8.55 -15.99
C LYS A 199 -8.14 -7.14 -16.15
N ALA A 200 -7.58 -6.82 -17.33
CA ALA A 200 -7.04 -5.49 -17.65
C ALA A 200 -8.06 -4.34 -17.44
N SER A 201 -9.35 -4.61 -17.64
CA SER A 201 -10.45 -3.67 -17.43
C SER A 201 -10.67 -3.31 -15.96
N ASP A 202 -10.32 -4.20 -15.05
CA ASP A 202 -10.75 -4.13 -13.64
C ASP A 202 -9.85 -3.20 -12.82
N PHE A 203 -8.66 -2.88 -13.33
CA PHE A 203 -7.73 -1.99 -12.65
C PHE A 203 -8.29 -0.56 -12.54
N PRO A 204 -8.18 0.09 -11.38
CA PRO A 204 -8.63 1.46 -11.20
C PRO A 204 -7.85 2.44 -12.07
N ALA A 205 -8.52 3.53 -12.45
CA ALA A 205 -7.93 4.66 -13.16
C ALA A 205 -7.24 5.60 -12.16
N LEU A 206 -6.14 5.15 -11.57
CA LEU A 206 -5.33 5.96 -10.64
C LEU A 206 -4.39 6.88 -11.42
N PRO A 207 -4.21 8.15 -11.00
CA PRO A 207 -3.25 9.04 -11.63
C PRO A 207 -1.81 8.63 -11.26
N VAL A 208 -0.87 8.89 -12.18
CA VAL A 208 0.57 8.88 -11.90
C VAL A 208 1.06 10.31 -11.98
N ASP A 209 1.44 10.87 -10.83
CA ASP A 209 1.90 12.25 -10.71
C ASP A 209 3.41 12.36 -10.90
N TYR A 210 3.79 13.40 -11.64
CA TYR A 210 5.15 13.84 -11.88
C TYR A 210 5.33 15.26 -11.34
N GLY A 211 4.55 15.70 -10.36
CA GLY A 211 4.74 16.92 -9.58
C GLY A 211 4.92 18.20 -10.39
N TYR A 212 5.58 19.16 -9.74
CA TYR A 212 5.93 20.45 -10.31
C TYR A 212 7.23 20.33 -11.12
N ARG A 213 7.19 20.63 -12.43
CA ARG A 213 8.37 20.44 -13.33
C ARG A 213 8.83 21.70 -14.03
N ASP A 214 7.95 22.67 -14.18
CA ASP A 214 8.15 23.87 -14.99
C ASP A 214 7.84 25.15 -14.22
N SER A 215 7.88 25.07 -12.89
CA SER A 215 7.49 26.16 -11.99
C SER A 215 6.07 26.69 -12.22
N LYS A 216 5.17 25.90 -12.83
CA LYS A 216 3.82 26.37 -13.17
C LYS A 216 2.75 25.29 -13.02
N ASN A 217 3.02 24.09 -13.51
CA ASN A 217 2.03 23.03 -13.67
C ASN A 217 2.37 21.81 -12.81
N PHE A 218 1.31 21.19 -12.29
CA PHE A 218 1.36 19.82 -11.79
C PHE A 218 1.07 18.86 -12.94
N TRP A 219 2.03 18.00 -13.24
CA TRP A 219 1.96 17.08 -14.37
C TRP A 219 1.52 15.70 -13.90
N PHE A 220 0.48 15.13 -14.51
CA PHE A 220 0.05 13.76 -14.21
C PHE A 220 -0.32 12.99 -15.48
N HIS A 221 -0.18 11.67 -15.41
CA HIS A 221 -0.60 10.73 -16.44
C HIS A 221 -1.89 10.03 -16.00
N ARG A 222 -2.78 9.83 -16.97
CA ARG A 222 -4.02 9.08 -16.80
C ARG A 222 -3.81 7.62 -17.15
N LYS A 223 -4.57 6.71 -16.53
CA LYS A 223 -4.55 5.29 -16.86
C LYS A 223 -4.82 5.12 -18.36
N THR A 224 -3.90 4.41 -19.00
CA THR A 224 -4.06 3.95 -20.39
C THR A 224 -4.47 2.47 -20.38
N ARG A 225 -3.85 1.64 -21.21
CA ARG A 225 -4.17 0.22 -21.34
C ARG A 225 -3.28 -0.61 -20.41
N MET A 226 -3.88 -1.36 -19.49
CA MET A 226 -3.15 -2.38 -18.72
C MET A 226 -2.64 -3.47 -19.64
N ARG A 227 -1.37 -3.83 -19.47
CA ARG A 227 -0.73 -4.97 -20.13
C ARG A 227 -0.40 -6.00 -19.06
N ALA A 228 -0.77 -7.25 -19.32
CA ALA A 228 -0.38 -8.35 -18.48
C ALA A 228 0.92 -8.94 -19.05
N GLU A 229 1.92 -9.10 -18.19
CA GLU A 229 3.13 -9.85 -18.52
C GLU A 229 3.13 -11.10 -17.63
N LEU A 230 3.27 -12.27 -18.24
CA LEU A 230 3.36 -13.50 -17.47
C LEU A 230 4.75 -13.60 -16.85
N LEU A 231 4.80 -13.97 -15.57
CA LEU A 231 6.06 -14.37 -14.96
C LEU A 231 6.63 -15.55 -15.76
N GLN A 232 7.92 -15.47 -16.09
CA GLN A 232 8.60 -16.57 -16.76
C GLN A 232 8.52 -17.82 -15.89
N VAL A 233 7.87 -18.86 -16.40
CA VAL A 233 7.86 -20.17 -15.75
C VAL A 233 9.28 -20.73 -15.88
N ARG A 234 9.93 -20.93 -14.74
CA ARG A 234 11.22 -21.62 -14.65
C ARG A 234 10.97 -22.91 -13.91
N GLU A 235 11.19 -24.04 -14.57
CA GLU A 235 11.09 -25.33 -13.90
C GLU A 235 12.21 -25.45 -12.86
N ALA A 236 11.83 -25.72 -11.62
CA ALA A 236 12.75 -26.23 -10.64
C ALA A 236 13.18 -27.65 -11.04
N SER A 237 14.40 -28.05 -10.69
CA SER A 237 14.79 -29.45 -10.87
C SER A 237 14.02 -30.35 -9.90
N LEU A 238 13.69 -31.56 -10.33
CA LEU A 238 13.03 -32.56 -9.48
C LEU A 238 13.81 -32.81 -8.19
N ALA A 239 15.15 -32.82 -8.26
CA ALA A 239 16.02 -32.95 -7.09
C ALA A 239 15.83 -31.82 -6.07
N SER A 240 15.70 -30.57 -6.54
CA SER A 240 15.45 -29.42 -5.65
C SER A 240 14.07 -29.51 -4.99
N VAL A 241 13.07 -29.97 -5.74
CA VAL A 241 11.71 -30.13 -5.22
C VAL A 241 11.62 -31.28 -4.21
N ARG A 242 12.24 -32.43 -4.53
CA ARG A 242 12.32 -33.59 -3.63
C ARG A 242 13.00 -33.24 -2.32
N TYR A 243 14.13 -32.54 -2.38
CA TYR A 243 14.83 -32.06 -1.20
C TYR A 243 13.98 -31.16 -0.29
N ALA A 244 13.10 -30.34 -0.87
CA ALA A 244 12.15 -29.55 -0.09
C ALA A 244 11.05 -30.44 0.51
N ALA A 245 10.48 -31.35 -0.28
CA ALA A 245 9.40 -32.26 0.14
C ALA A 245 9.81 -33.17 1.31
N ASP A 246 11.02 -33.74 1.25
CA ASP A 246 11.54 -34.66 2.28
C ASP A 246 11.65 -34.03 3.67
N ARG A 247 11.70 -32.69 3.75
CA ARG A 247 11.86 -31.91 4.97
C ARG A 247 10.57 -31.29 5.49
N VAL A 248 9.51 -31.35 4.69
CA VAL A 248 8.23 -30.75 5.07
C VAL A 248 7.55 -31.61 6.13
N ASP A 249 7.72 -32.94 6.06
CA ASP A 249 7.13 -33.88 7.02
C ASP A 249 7.94 -35.18 7.13
N ASP A 250 7.98 -35.74 8.33
CA ASP A 250 8.68 -36.98 8.65
C ASP A 250 7.89 -38.22 8.21
N GLN A 251 6.56 -38.16 8.22
CA GLN A 251 5.68 -39.29 7.93
C GLN A 251 5.07 -39.25 6.52
N VAL A 252 4.64 -38.08 6.05
CA VAL A 252 4.02 -37.92 4.73
C VAL A 252 5.10 -37.72 3.67
N LYS A 253 5.15 -38.63 2.68
CA LYS A 253 6.10 -38.59 1.55
C LYS A 253 5.39 -38.35 0.22
N PHE A 254 6.18 -38.07 -0.81
CA PHE A 254 5.69 -37.76 -2.16
C PHE A 254 6.36 -38.69 -3.17
N THR A 255 5.62 -39.13 -4.18
CA THR A 255 6.21 -39.77 -5.36
C THR A 255 6.82 -38.73 -6.30
N ASP A 256 7.73 -39.16 -7.16
CA ASP A 256 8.34 -38.29 -8.16
C ASP A 256 7.31 -37.70 -9.13
N GLU A 257 6.30 -38.48 -9.47
CA GLU A 257 5.17 -38.09 -10.32
C GLU A 257 4.37 -36.97 -9.64
N ALA A 258 4.13 -37.07 -8.32
CA ALA A 258 3.51 -35.99 -7.55
C ALA A 258 4.36 -34.72 -7.58
N LEU A 259 5.67 -34.84 -7.35
CA LEU A 259 6.59 -33.70 -7.31
C LEU A 259 6.75 -33.03 -8.68
N LYS A 260 6.64 -33.77 -9.79
CA LYS A 260 6.63 -33.21 -11.15
C LYS A 260 5.51 -32.20 -11.36
N THR A 261 4.36 -32.39 -10.71
CA THR A 261 3.21 -31.47 -10.82
C THR A 261 3.48 -30.08 -10.22
N VAL A 262 4.54 -29.92 -9.42
CA VAL A 262 4.89 -28.65 -8.76
C VAL A 262 6.25 -28.09 -9.21
N LEU A 263 6.86 -28.61 -10.28
CA LEU A 263 8.14 -28.07 -10.79
C LEU A 263 8.03 -26.64 -11.29
N GLY A 264 6.86 -26.24 -11.79
CA GLY A 264 6.58 -24.86 -12.20
C GLY A 264 6.30 -23.91 -11.03
N VAL A 265 6.25 -24.40 -9.79
CA VAL A 265 6.04 -23.55 -8.60
C VAL A 265 7.37 -22.86 -8.25
N PRO A 266 7.40 -21.51 -8.17
CA PRO A 266 8.60 -20.81 -7.75
C PRO A 266 9.08 -21.28 -6.37
N ARG A 267 10.39 -21.49 -6.23
CA ARG A 267 11.00 -22.10 -5.03
C ARG A 267 10.59 -21.44 -3.71
N VAL A 268 10.33 -20.12 -3.71
CA VAL A 268 9.90 -19.36 -2.53
C VAL A 268 8.52 -19.77 -2.02
N PHE A 269 7.63 -20.26 -2.90
CA PHE A 269 6.27 -20.70 -2.54
C PHE A 269 6.18 -22.21 -2.32
N LEU A 270 7.22 -22.96 -2.68
CA LEU A 270 7.25 -24.40 -2.59
C LEU A 270 6.98 -24.92 -1.16
N PRO A 271 7.54 -24.33 -0.07
CA PRO A 271 7.22 -24.78 1.28
C PRO A 271 5.73 -24.66 1.64
N LEU A 272 5.06 -23.60 1.19
CA LEU A 272 3.63 -23.38 1.45
C LEU A 272 2.79 -24.43 0.70
N VAL A 273 3.10 -24.67 -0.57
CA VAL A 273 2.39 -25.67 -1.39
C VAL A 273 2.54 -27.06 -0.78
N LEU A 274 3.78 -27.47 -0.47
CA LEU A 274 4.07 -28.78 0.10
C LEU A 274 3.42 -28.95 1.48
N LYS A 275 3.45 -27.93 2.35
CA LYS A 275 2.73 -27.96 3.63
C LYS A 275 1.23 -28.14 3.44
N GLY A 276 0.64 -27.46 2.46
CA GLY A 276 -0.78 -27.62 2.13
C GLY A 276 -1.13 -29.03 1.64
N CYS A 277 -0.26 -29.64 0.84
CA CYS A 277 -0.40 -31.03 0.41
C CYS A 277 -0.28 -32.01 1.58
N VAL A 278 0.69 -31.81 2.49
CA VAL A 278 0.84 -32.62 3.71
C VAL A 278 -0.38 -32.49 4.62
N GLN A 279 -0.89 -31.27 4.81
CA GLN A 279 -2.10 -31.03 5.60
C GLN A 279 -3.30 -31.81 5.04
N TRP A 280 -3.52 -31.72 3.73
CA TRP A 280 -4.56 -32.50 3.06
C TRP A 280 -4.35 -34.01 3.26
N ALA A 281 -3.12 -34.50 3.13
CA ALA A 281 -2.82 -35.91 3.30
C ALA A 281 -3.10 -36.39 4.73
N LYS A 282 -2.75 -35.60 5.76
CA LYS A 282 -3.10 -35.90 7.16
C LYS A 282 -4.61 -35.93 7.40
N GLU A 283 -5.36 -34.99 6.83
CA GLU A 283 -6.83 -34.95 6.93
C GLU A 283 -7.50 -36.16 6.25
N ASN A 284 -6.86 -36.72 5.23
CA ASN A 284 -7.39 -37.85 4.44
C ASN A 284 -6.70 -39.19 4.78
N ASN A 285 -5.89 -39.24 5.85
CA ASN A 285 -5.13 -40.41 6.28
C ASN A 285 -4.23 -41.02 5.18
N VAL A 286 -3.62 -40.16 4.35
CA VAL A 286 -2.67 -40.53 3.30
C VAL A 286 -1.24 -40.27 3.78
N THR A 287 -0.37 -41.27 3.63
CA THR A 287 1.06 -41.17 4.00
C THR A 287 2.00 -41.08 2.78
N LEU A 288 1.52 -41.42 1.58
CA LEU A 288 2.24 -41.28 0.32
C LEU A 288 1.38 -40.54 -0.70
N ILE A 289 1.74 -39.29 -1.00
CA ILE A 289 1.08 -38.45 -1.98
C ILE A 289 1.61 -38.79 -3.36
N ASP A 290 0.69 -39.12 -4.28
CA ASP A 290 0.97 -39.45 -5.67
C ASP A 290 0.31 -38.43 -6.61
N GLU A 291 0.44 -38.64 -7.92
CA GLU A 291 -0.13 -37.75 -8.93
C GLU A 291 -1.67 -37.63 -8.81
N THR A 292 -2.37 -38.69 -8.41
CA THR A 292 -3.84 -38.69 -8.29
C THR A 292 -4.29 -37.82 -7.11
N HIS A 293 -3.59 -37.92 -5.99
CA HIS A 293 -3.79 -37.05 -4.84
C HIS A 293 -3.53 -35.58 -5.18
N MET A 294 -2.49 -35.29 -5.97
CA MET A 294 -2.19 -33.93 -6.43
C MET A 294 -3.29 -33.35 -7.32
N LYS A 295 -3.91 -34.18 -8.18
CA LYS A 295 -5.09 -33.77 -8.98
C LYS A 295 -6.27 -33.42 -8.09
N ILE A 296 -6.60 -34.28 -7.11
CA ILE A 296 -7.69 -34.03 -6.14
C ILE A 296 -7.48 -32.71 -5.38
N ILE A 297 -6.25 -32.46 -4.90
CA ILE A 297 -5.90 -31.22 -4.18
C ILE A 297 -6.10 -30.00 -5.08
N ASN A 298 -5.69 -30.07 -6.35
CA ASN A 298 -5.84 -28.98 -7.30
C ASN A 298 -7.29 -28.75 -7.71
N ASP A 299 -8.07 -29.82 -7.92
CA ASP A 299 -9.48 -29.75 -8.28
C ASP A 299 -10.32 -29.17 -7.15
N LYS A 300 -10.08 -29.57 -5.90
CA LYS A 300 -10.73 -28.98 -4.71
C LYS A 300 -10.48 -27.47 -4.64
N ARG A 301 -9.23 -27.04 -4.86
CA ARG A 301 -8.88 -25.60 -4.94
C ARG A 301 -9.54 -24.89 -6.11
N ALA A 302 -9.76 -25.56 -7.24
CA ALA A 302 -10.43 -25.00 -8.41
C ALA A 302 -11.95 -24.88 -8.19
N GLU A 303 -12.57 -25.83 -7.51
CA GLU A 303 -13.99 -25.81 -7.14
C GLU A 303 -14.31 -24.74 -6.09
N GLU A 304 -13.47 -24.58 -5.08
CA GLU A 304 -13.58 -23.49 -4.10
C GLU A 304 -13.51 -22.11 -4.79
N LYS A 305 -12.65 -21.96 -5.80
CA LYS A 305 -12.60 -20.75 -6.64
C LYS A 305 -13.85 -20.56 -7.52
N LYS A 306 -14.52 -21.63 -7.94
CA LYS A 306 -15.77 -21.56 -8.73
C LYS A 306 -16.98 -21.22 -7.86
N LYS A 307 -17.06 -21.74 -6.63
CA LYS A 307 -18.15 -21.42 -5.68
C LYS A 307 -18.09 -19.96 -5.21
N ASN A 308 -16.92 -19.34 -5.26
CA ASN A 308 -16.69 -17.93 -4.89
C ASN A 308 -16.72 -16.96 -6.10
N LYS A 309 -17.06 -17.44 -7.30
CA LYS A 309 -17.30 -16.60 -8.49
C LYS A 309 -18.77 -16.20 -8.57
#